data_AF-X1ASE5-F1
#
_entry.id   AF-X1ASE5-F1
#
_cell.length_a   1.000
_cell.length_b   1.000
_cell.length_c   1.000
_cell.angle_alpha   90.00
_cell.angle_beta   90.00
_cell.angle_gamma   90.00
#
_symmetry.space_group_name_H-M   'P 1'
#
loop_
_entity.id
_entity.type
_entity.pdbx_description
1 polymer ?
#
loop_
_entity_poly.entity_id
_entity_poly.type
_entity_poly.pdbx_seq_one_letter_code
_entity_poly.pdbx_strand_id
1 'polypeptide(L)'
;MDVNRFFEANAKPESKWDSWKEQNAGKTTPILYQGALDYFMNFYNIDSYDEILEIQMEASKRGATDPLSKYILRDMILKCVNHRIQVEKKSGNHAKTIKSAVQKFIQLCGFTDFNVRLPRGTTKINSNGGSGIITPQQMNIVLGVTNSLLYKAVLLTLRDSGLRLGDVLSLDIGDINAGINGGTEYYYIEQLTQKTNSRAQTILGFEALNAVRDYVRFRVSRGEVLKEDTPLFVVGRVVTEVKSN
;
A
#
# COMPACT_ATOMS: atom_id res chain seq x y z
N MET A 1 22.96 14.55 28.44
CA MET A 1 23.37 14.70 27.02
C MET A 1 22.92 16.07 26.54
N ASP A 2 23.86 16.90 26.10
CA ASP A 2 23.57 18.22 25.54
C ASP A 2 22.87 18.05 24.17
N VAL A 3 21.80 18.80 23.92
CA VAL A 3 20.99 18.72 22.69
C VAL A 3 21.83 19.16 21.50
N ASN A 4 22.60 20.23 21.66
CA ASN A 4 23.44 20.78 20.61
C ASN A 4 24.55 19.80 20.22
N ARG A 5 25.19 19.13 21.19
CA ARG A 5 26.20 18.09 20.89
C ARG A 5 25.63 16.84 20.25
N PHE A 6 24.36 16.50 20.51
CA PHE A 6 23.72 15.36 19.83
C PHE A 6 23.49 15.68 18.35
N PHE A 7 23.07 16.91 18.03
CA PHE A 7 22.87 17.39 16.66
C PHE A 7 24.19 17.65 15.92
N GLU A 8 25.22 18.17 16.57
CA GLU A 8 26.54 18.39 15.94
C GLU A 8 27.22 17.09 15.49
N ALA A 9 26.97 15.98 16.19
CA ALA A 9 27.52 14.67 15.88
C ALA A 9 26.65 13.83 14.92
N ASN A 10 25.44 14.28 14.57
CA ASN A 10 24.48 13.54 13.77
C ASN A 10 23.97 14.36 12.57
N ALA A 11 23.59 13.69 11.49
CA ALA A 11 22.85 14.38 10.43
C ALA A 11 21.56 15.02 10.98
N LYS A 12 21.20 16.20 10.47
CA LYS A 12 19.97 16.93 10.83
C LYS A 12 18.74 16.00 10.69
N PRO A 13 17.73 16.09 11.58
CA PRO A 13 16.52 15.26 11.52
C PRO A 13 15.84 15.27 10.16
N GLU A 14 15.75 16.45 9.53
CA GLU A 14 15.19 16.62 8.19
C GLU A 14 15.95 15.81 7.14
N SER A 15 17.28 15.90 7.13
CA SER A 15 18.13 15.13 6.21
C SER A 15 17.95 13.61 6.41
N LYS A 16 17.81 13.14 7.66
CA LYS A 16 17.53 11.72 7.96
C LYS A 16 16.16 11.29 7.43
N TRP A 17 15.15 12.14 7.57
CA TRP A 17 13.81 11.89 7.07
C TRP A 17 13.77 11.86 5.54
N ASP A 18 14.40 12.83 4.88
CA ASP A 18 14.48 12.93 3.43
C ASP A 18 15.25 11.76 2.82
N SER A 19 16.39 11.39 3.40
CA SER A 19 17.15 10.21 2.98
C SER A 19 16.30 8.94 3.05
N TRP A 20 15.49 8.78 4.10
CA TRP A 20 14.59 7.64 4.22
C TRP A 20 13.49 7.65 3.16
N LYS A 21 12.93 8.83 2.84
CA LYS A 21 11.93 8.98 1.77
C LYS A 21 12.53 8.62 0.41
N GLU A 22 13.72 9.10 0.10
CA GLU A 22 14.43 8.82 -1.14
C GLU A 22 14.75 7.33 -1.30
N GLN A 23 15.29 6.68 -0.26
CA GLN A 23 15.53 5.23 -0.25
C GLN A 23 14.25 4.39 -0.44
N ASN A 24 13.09 4.98 -0.18
CA ASN A 24 11.79 4.33 -0.34
C ASN A 24 10.94 4.99 -1.44
N ALA A 25 11.57 5.73 -2.34
CA ALA A 25 10.92 6.30 -3.51
C ALA A 25 10.22 5.19 -4.31
N GLY A 26 9.03 5.50 -4.84
CA GLY A 26 8.17 4.52 -5.53
C GLY A 26 7.22 3.73 -4.62
N LYS A 27 7.35 3.83 -3.30
CA LYS A 27 6.36 3.27 -2.35
C LYS A 27 5.36 4.35 -1.93
N THR A 28 4.14 3.94 -1.59
CA THR A 28 3.11 4.85 -1.04
C THR A 28 3.35 5.20 0.43
N THR A 29 4.12 4.38 1.16
CA THR A 29 4.35 4.56 2.60
C THR A 29 5.02 5.89 2.96
N PRO A 30 6.10 6.35 2.29
CA PRO A 30 6.71 7.65 2.59
C PRO A 30 5.75 8.82 2.41
N ILE A 31 4.92 8.81 1.36
CA ILE A 31 3.91 9.85 1.10
C ILE A 31 2.87 9.88 2.23
N LEU A 32 2.35 8.71 2.62
CA LEU A 32 1.38 8.60 3.71
C LEU A 32 1.98 9.03 5.04
N TYR A 33 3.25 8.73 5.28
CA TYR A 33 3.93 9.07 6.53
C TYR A 33 4.25 10.56 6.59
N GLN A 34 4.69 11.17 5.48
CA GLN A 34 4.88 12.61 5.38
C GLN A 34 3.59 13.35 5.73
N GLY A 35 2.48 13.07 5.03
CA GLY A 35 1.22 13.75 5.30
C GLY A 35 0.67 13.53 6.72
N ALA A 36 0.96 12.37 7.33
CA ALA A 36 0.59 12.11 8.72
C ALA A 36 1.49 12.83 9.73
N LEU A 37 2.77 13.02 9.42
CA LEU A 37 3.72 13.80 10.21
C LEU A 37 3.42 15.30 10.13
N ASP A 38 3.16 15.81 8.92
CA ASP A 38 2.76 17.20 8.69
C ASP A 38 1.47 17.53 9.44
N TYR A 39 0.49 16.63 9.40
CA TYR A 39 -0.74 16.77 10.18
C TYR A 39 -0.44 16.84 11.68
N PHE A 40 0.43 15.97 12.21
CA PHE A 40 0.80 15.97 13.62
C PHE A 40 1.48 17.27 14.04
N MET A 41 2.39 17.78 13.22
CA MET A 41 3.09 19.05 13.44
C MET A 41 2.10 20.22 13.46
N ASN A 42 1.25 20.31 12.44
CA ASN A 42 0.21 21.35 12.36
C ASN A 42 -0.77 21.28 13.53
N PHE A 43 -1.15 20.09 13.99
CA PHE A 43 -2.05 19.92 15.13
C PHE A 43 -1.49 20.50 16.44
N TYR A 44 -0.16 20.53 16.58
CA TYR A 44 0.53 21.06 17.76
C TYR A 44 1.22 22.40 17.53
N ASN A 45 1.09 23.00 16.34
CA ASN A 45 1.85 24.18 15.90
C ASN A 45 3.37 24.00 16.08
N ILE A 46 3.87 22.86 15.62
CA ILE A 46 5.31 22.56 15.60
C ILE A 46 5.84 22.98 14.23
N ASP A 47 6.79 23.89 14.20
CA ASP A 47 7.28 24.49 12.95
C ASP A 47 8.44 23.69 12.33
N SER A 48 9.10 22.83 13.12
CA SER A 48 10.29 22.10 12.70
C SER A 48 10.35 20.65 13.20
N TYR A 49 11.09 19.82 12.48
CA TYR A 49 11.40 18.45 12.94
C TYR A 49 12.31 18.43 14.18
N ASP A 50 13.11 19.47 14.39
CA ASP A 50 13.99 19.61 15.54
C ASP A 50 13.18 19.69 16.84
N GLU A 51 12.10 20.48 16.85
CA GLU A 51 11.19 20.59 18.01
C GLU A 51 10.55 19.25 18.42
N ILE A 52 10.18 18.40 17.45
CA ILE A 52 9.66 17.05 17.76
C ILE A 52 10.73 16.25 18.52
N LEU A 53 11.99 16.36 18.09
CA LEU A 53 13.09 15.65 18.72
C LEU A 53 13.43 16.23 20.09
N GLU A 54 13.42 17.56 20.24
CA GLU A 54 13.62 18.25 21.51
C GLU A 54 12.60 17.78 22.55
N ILE A 55 11.31 17.71 22.20
CA ILE A 55 10.25 17.17 23.07
C ILE A 55 10.60 15.75 23.53
N GLN A 56 11.08 14.89 22.62
CA GLN A 56 11.48 13.53 22.96
C GLN A 56 12.73 13.49 23.86
N MET A 57 13.72 14.34 23.59
CA MET A 57 14.94 14.44 24.39
C MET A 57 14.66 14.93 25.80
N GLU A 58 13.82 15.96 25.93
CA GLU A 58 13.38 16.46 27.23
C GLU A 58 12.60 15.40 28.01
N ALA A 59 11.67 14.70 27.36
CA ALA A 59 10.93 13.59 27.95
C ALA A 59 11.87 12.49 28.47
N SER A 60 12.90 12.13 27.70
CA SER A 60 13.93 11.16 28.10
C SER A 60 14.77 11.65 29.28
N LYS A 61 15.18 12.92 29.31
CA LYS A 61 15.94 13.51 30.42
C LYS A 61 15.13 13.55 31.72
N ARG A 62 13.91 14.07 31.64
CA ARG A 62 12.99 14.19 32.79
C ARG A 62 12.51 12.82 33.27
N GLY A 63 12.46 11.82 32.39
CA GLY A 63 12.11 10.44 32.72
C GLY A 63 12.96 9.81 33.84
N ALA A 64 14.18 10.32 34.07
CA ALA A 64 15.04 9.88 35.17
C ALA A 64 14.55 10.38 36.56
N THR A 65 13.85 11.52 36.60
CA THR A 65 13.35 12.16 37.82
C THR A 65 11.83 12.01 37.99
N ASP A 66 11.09 12.06 36.88
CA ASP A 66 9.65 11.83 36.81
C ASP A 66 9.33 10.80 35.72
N PRO A 67 9.01 9.55 36.09
CA PRO A 67 8.68 8.49 35.15
C PRO A 67 7.48 8.77 34.25
N LEU A 68 6.61 9.74 34.55
CA LEU A 68 5.48 10.11 33.69
C LEU A 68 5.90 11.02 32.53
N SER A 69 6.86 11.91 32.77
CA SER A 69 7.40 12.82 31.75
C SER A 69 7.96 12.11 30.51
N LYS A 70 8.36 10.84 30.62
CA LYS A 70 8.81 10.04 29.46
C LYS A 70 7.72 9.73 28.43
N TYR A 71 6.45 10.01 28.75
CA TYR A 71 5.30 9.72 27.89
C TYR A 71 4.71 10.94 27.19
N ILE A 72 5.31 12.14 27.30
CA ILE A 72 4.75 13.38 26.73
C ILE A 72 4.45 13.22 25.22
N LEU A 73 5.45 12.81 24.43
CA LEU A 73 5.25 12.63 22.98
C LEU A 73 4.24 11.53 22.67
N ARG A 74 4.18 10.47 23.51
CA ARG A 74 3.19 9.40 23.39
C ARG A 74 1.77 9.93 23.61
N ASP A 75 1.57 10.76 24.61
CA ASP A 75 0.27 11.37 24.92
C ASP A 75 -0.15 12.36 23.84
N MET A 76 0.80 13.10 23.27
CA MET A 76 0.56 13.95 22.10
C MET A 76 0.06 13.11 20.91
N ILE A 77 0.75 12.02 20.58
CA ILE A 77 0.32 11.10 19.51
C ILE A 77 -1.09 10.56 19.78
N LEU A 78 -1.38 10.14 21.02
CA LEU A 78 -2.69 9.62 21.41
C LEU A 78 -3.80 10.65 21.24
N LYS A 79 -3.58 11.89 21.71
CA LYS A 79 -4.53 12.99 21.56
C LYS A 79 -4.80 13.31 20.09
N CYS A 80 -3.76 13.39 19.27
CA CYS A 80 -3.87 13.64 17.83
C CYS A 80 -4.65 12.51 17.12
N VAL A 81 -4.33 11.24 17.40
CA VAL A 81 -5.06 10.07 16.87
C VAL A 81 -6.54 10.10 17.29
N ASN A 82 -6.82 10.36 18.57
CA ASN A 82 -8.18 10.43 19.09
C ASN A 82 -8.97 11.59 18.48
N HIS A 83 -8.34 12.74 18.24
CA HIS A 83 -8.97 13.86 17.55
C HIS A 83 -9.43 13.44 16.14
N ARG A 84 -8.56 12.79 15.35
CA ARG A 84 -8.95 12.32 14.01
C ARG A 84 -10.09 11.31 14.03
N ILE A 85 -10.15 10.45 15.04
CA ILE A 85 -11.22 9.44 15.15
C ILE A 85 -12.54 10.09 15.62
N GLN A 86 -12.49 10.87 16.70
CA GLN A 86 -13.68 11.33 17.39
C GLN A 86 -14.26 12.61 16.81
N VAL A 87 -13.40 13.53 16.34
CA VAL A 87 -13.80 14.83 15.80
C VAL A 87 -13.91 14.75 14.27
N GLU A 88 -12.84 14.37 13.57
CA GLU A 88 -12.83 14.31 12.10
C GLU A 88 -13.51 13.06 11.52
N LYS A 89 -13.95 12.13 12.37
CA LYS A 89 -14.61 10.87 11.99
C LYS A 89 -13.81 10.03 10.99
N LYS A 90 -12.47 10.10 11.04
CA LYS A 90 -11.59 9.27 10.20
C LYS A 90 -11.57 7.83 10.68
N SER A 91 -11.27 6.91 9.76
CA SER A 91 -11.11 5.50 10.11
C SER A 91 -9.94 5.32 11.08
N GLY A 92 -10.09 4.37 12.01
CA GLY A 92 -9.05 4.09 13.01
C GLY A 92 -7.70 3.72 12.38
N ASN A 93 -7.70 3.02 11.24
CA ASN A 93 -6.47 2.69 10.52
C ASN A 93 -5.78 3.92 9.94
N HIS A 94 -6.54 4.86 9.37
CA HIS A 94 -5.98 6.09 8.81
C HIS A 94 -5.44 7.01 9.92
N ALA A 95 -6.15 7.12 11.05
CA ALA A 95 -5.66 7.90 12.19
C ALA A 95 -4.37 7.29 12.78
N LYS A 96 -4.29 5.95 12.87
CA LYS A 96 -3.10 5.23 13.37
C LYS A 96 -1.83 5.47 12.55
N THR A 97 -1.93 5.91 11.29
CA THR A 97 -0.77 6.27 10.46
C THR A 97 0.05 7.38 11.11
N ILE A 98 -0.56 8.31 11.87
CA ILE A 98 0.17 9.33 12.65
C ILE A 98 1.17 8.68 13.60
N LYS A 99 0.71 7.70 14.38
CA LYS A 99 1.59 6.97 15.31
C LYS A 99 2.78 6.37 14.57
N SER A 100 2.53 5.67 13.48
CA SER A 100 3.58 5.01 12.71
C SER A 100 4.58 6.01 12.10
N ALA A 101 4.10 7.15 11.60
CA ALA A 101 4.93 8.20 11.03
C ALA A 101 5.84 8.82 12.08
N VAL A 102 5.29 9.31 13.20
CA VAL A 102 6.06 9.93 14.28
C VAL A 102 7.05 8.93 14.89
N GLN A 103 6.61 7.69 15.14
CA GLN A 103 7.51 6.65 15.66
C GLN A 103 8.66 6.36 14.69
N LYS A 104 8.40 6.25 13.39
CA LYS A 104 9.45 6.02 12.39
C LYS A 104 10.43 7.18 12.34
N PHE A 105 9.95 8.42 12.37
CA PHE A 105 10.78 9.63 12.41
C PHE A 105 11.71 9.63 13.63
N ILE A 106 11.17 9.40 14.83
CA ILE A 106 11.95 9.34 16.07
C ILE A 106 12.99 8.22 16.05
N GLN A 107 12.66 7.05 15.50
CA GLN A 107 13.59 5.94 15.33
C GLN A 107 14.74 6.27 14.37
N LEU A 108 14.45 6.95 13.24
CA LEU A 108 15.49 7.41 12.31
C LEU A 108 16.46 8.39 13.00
N CYS A 109 15.96 9.17 13.96
CA CYS A 109 16.77 10.08 14.76
C CYS A 109 17.59 9.38 15.86
N GLY A 110 17.50 8.05 16.02
CA GLY A 110 18.33 7.25 16.93
C GLY A 110 17.61 6.73 18.17
N PHE A 111 16.33 7.04 18.35
CA PHE A 111 15.53 6.57 19.49
C PHE A 111 14.80 5.26 19.15
N THR A 112 15.55 4.17 19.01
CA THR A 112 15.02 2.87 18.55
C THR A 112 13.97 2.26 19.49
N ASP A 113 14.08 2.53 20.79
CA ASP A 113 13.21 1.98 21.83
C ASP A 113 11.87 2.72 21.96
N PHE A 114 11.69 3.81 21.22
CA PHE A 114 10.45 4.57 21.24
C PHE A 114 9.31 3.74 20.61
N ASN A 115 8.32 3.38 21.43
CA ASN A 115 7.16 2.63 21.00
C ASN A 115 5.88 3.12 21.67
N VAL A 116 4.90 3.50 20.85
CA VAL A 116 3.59 3.93 21.34
C VAL A 116 2.62 2.78 21.30
N ARG A 117 2.21 2.28 22.47
CA ARG A 117 1.05 1.38 22.56
C ARG A 117 -0.21 2.23 22.57
N LEU A 118 -0.96 2.20 21.48
CA LEU A 118 -2.31 2.74 21.45
C LEU A 118 -3.20 1.80 22.28
N PRO A 119 -4.13 2.33 23.09
CA PRO A 119 -5.19 1.52 23.67
C PRO A 119 -5.80 0.68 22.56
N ARG A 120 -6.05 -0.61 22.84
CA ARG A 120 -6.87 -1.42 21.94
C ARG A 120 -8.24 -0.75 21.93
N GLY A 121 -8.50 0.05 20.91
CA GLY A 121 -9.86 0.48 20.64
C GLY A 121 -10.69 -0.80 20.56
N THR A 122 -11.83 -0.82 21.25
CA THR A 122 -12.95 -1.68 20.90
C THR A 122 -13.37 -1.25 19.50
N THR A 123 -12.56 -1.64 18.52
CA THR A 123 -12.88 -1.50 17.13
C THR A 123 -14.05 -2.45 17.03
N LYS A 124 -15.28 -1.94 17.22
CA LYS A 124 -16.44 -2.61 16.66
C LYS A 124 -15.98 -2.86 15.25
N ILE A 125 -15.79 -4.13 14.92
CA ILE A 125 -15.72 -4.56 13.54
C ILE A 125 -16.98 -3.93 13.00
N ASN A 126 -16.86 -2.81 12.28
CA ASN A 126 -18.00 -2.23 11.62
C ASN A 126 -18.36 -3.34 10.63
N SER A 127 -19.31 -4.18 11.02
CA SER A 127 -19.95 -5.19 10.19
C SER A 127 -20.56 -4.54 8.95
N ASN A 128 -20.67 -3.20 8.95
CA ASN A 128 -21.11 -2.37 7.84
C ASN A 128 -19.97 -1.86 6.94
N GLY A 129 -18.70 -2.18 7.22
CA GLY A 129 -17.52 -1.69 6.49
C GLY A 129 -16.64 -2.79 5.90
N GLY A 130 -17.01 -4.06 6.04
CA GLY A 130 -16.44 -5.11 5.20
C GLY A 130 -16.87 -4.82 3.77
N SER A 131 -15.91 -4.75 2.83
CA SER A 131 -16.22 -4.76 1.40
C SER A 131 -17.22 -5.88 1.17
N GLY A 132 -18.48 -5.54 0.85
CA GLY A 132 -19.50 -6.55 0.63
C GLY A 132 -18.93 -7.58 -0.34
N ILE A 133 -18.95 -8.86 0.05
CA ILE A 133 -18.59 -9.92 -0.89
C ILE A 133 -19.53 -9.76 -2.07
N ILE A 134 -18.97 -9.53 -3.26
CA ILE A 134 -19.78 -9.37 -4.46
C ILE A 134 -20.59 -10.65 -4.66
N THR A 135 -21.91 -10.51 -4.71
CA THR A 135 -22.77 -11.68 -4.95
C THR A 135 -22.66 -12.09 -6.42
N PRO A 136 -22.96 -13.35 -6.77
CA PRO A 136 -23.00 -13.78 -8.17
C PRO A 136 -23.90 -12.90 -9.05
N GLN A 137 -25.04 -12.43 -8.51
CA GLN A 137 -25.95 -11.53 -9.23
C GLN A 137 -25.30 -10.16 -9.50
N GLN A 138 -24.61 -9.59 -8.52
CA GLN A 138 -23.88 -8.33 -8.70
C GLN A 138 -22.75 -8.50 -9.71
N MET A 139 -22.03 -9.62 -9.67
CA MET A 139 -20.99 -9.94 -10.66
C MET A 139 -21.57 -10.01 -12.08
N ASN A 140 -22.72 -10.67 -12.26
CA ASN A 140 -23.39 -10.74 -13.56
C ASN A 140 -23.81 -9.37 -14.07
N ILE A 141 -24.27 -8.47 -13.19
CA ILE A 141 -24.58 -7.08 -13.56
C ILE A 141 -23.31 -6.37 -14.04
N VAL A 142 -22.22 -6.44 -13.27
CA VAL A 142 -20.94 -5.81 -13.62
C VAL A 142 -20.41 -6.34 -14.95
N LEU A 143 -20.42 -7.65 -15.15
CA LEU A 143 -19.97 -8.27 -16.40
C LEU A 143 -20.90 -7.94 -17.57
N GLY A 144 -22.21 -7.83 -17.33
CA GLY A 144 -23.21 -7.49 -18.35
C GLY A 144 -23.09 -6.07 -18.89
N VAL A 145 -22.57 -5.12 -18.10
CA VAL A 145 -22.31 -3.74 -18.56
C VAL A 145 -20.88 -3.52 -19.05
N THR A 146 -19.98 -4.49 -18.86
CA THR A 146 -18.57 -4.37 -19.22
C THR A 146 -18.34 -4.75 -20.69
N ASN A 147 -18.23 -3.75 -21.57
CA ASN A 147 -17.98 -3.97 -23.00
C ASN A 147 -16.50 -4.19 -23.35
N SER A 148 -15.57 -3.91 -22.43
CA SER A 148 -14.14 -4.04 -22.67
C SER A 148 -13.68 -5.48 -22.40
N LEU A 149 -13.11 -6.14 -23.42
CA LEU A 149 -12.49 -7.45 -23.27
C LEU A 149 -11.39 -7.47 -22.18
N LEU A 150 -10.58 -6.40 -22.11
CA LEU A 150 -9.58 -6.23 -21.05
C LEU A 150 -10.21 -6.29 -19.65
N TYR A 151 -11.17 -5.43 -19.34
CA TYR A 151 -11.79 -5.40 -18.01
C TYR A 151 -12.55 -6.67 -17.70
N LYS A 152 -13.22 -7.28 -18.69
CA LYS A 152 -13.90 -8.57 -18.50
C LYS A 152 -12.90 -9.67 -18.11
N ALA A 153 -11.78 -9.76 -18.82
CA ALA A 153 -10.72 -10.72 -18.52
C ALA A 153 -10.12 -10.45 -17.13
N VAL A 154 -9.75 -9.20 -16.80
CA VAL A 154 -9.21 -8.83 -15.49
C VAL A 154 -10.17 -9.16 -14.35
N LEU A 155 -11.46 -8.82 -14.47
CA LEU A 155 -12.46 -9.07 -13.43
C LEU A 155 -12.65 -10.56 -13.16
N LEU A 156 -12.74 -11.37 -14.21
CA LEU A 156 -12.90 -12.82 -14.08
C LEU A 156 -11.63 -13.48 -13.54
N THR A 157 -10.45 -13.03 -13.96
CA THR A 157 -9.18 -13.47 -13.40
C THR A 157 -9.09 -13.14 -11.90
N LEU A 158 -9.48 -11.93 -11.49
CA LEU A 158 -9.52 -11.55 -10.06
C LEU A 158 -10.47 -12.43 -9.26
N ARG A 159 -11.66 -12.68 -9.80
CA ARG A 159 -12.70 -13.50 -9.18
C ARG A 159 -12.20 -14.93 -8.91
N ASP A 160 -11.67 -15.58 -9.94
CA ASP A 160 -11.30 -17.00 -9.86
C ASP A 160 -9.99 -17.19 -9.07
N SER A 161 -9.01 -16.31 -9.30
CA SER A 161 -7.68 -16.49 -8.73
C SER A 161 -7.54 -16.05 -7.27
N GLY A 162 -8.42 -15.16 -6.79
CA GLY A 162 -8.29 -14.54 -5.47
C GLY A 162 -7.03 -13.67 -5.30
N LEU A 163 -6.31 -13.38 -6.37
CA LEU A 163 -5.10 -12.56 -6.38
C LEU A 163 -5.44 -11.08 -6.16
N ARG A 164 -4.46 -10.30 -5.68
CA ARG A 164 -4.62 -8.84 -5.62
C ARG A 164 -4.53 -8.26 -7.04
N LEU A 165 -5.15 -7.10 -7.25
CA LEU A 165 -5.09 -6.39 -8.53
C LEU A 165 -3.65 -6.21 -9.04
N GLY A 166 -2.72 -5.80 -8.18
CA GLY A 166 -1.30 -5.66 -8.57
C GLY A 166 -0.68 -6.98 -9.04
N ASP A 167 -1.00 -8.09 -8.37
CA ASP A 167 -0.51 -9.43 -8.73
C ASP A 167 -1.16 -9.96 -10.01
N VAL A 168 -2.40 -9.57 -10.32
CA VAL A 168 -3.05 -9.92 -11.61
C VAL A 168 -2.45 -9.10 -12.75
N LEU A 169 -2.22 -7.81 -12.53
CA LEU A 169 -1.66 -6.91 -13.55
C LEU A 169 -0.18 -7.19 -13.84
N SER A 170 0.49 -7.99 -13.02
CA SER A 170 1.87 -8.40 -13.22
C SER A 170 2.04 -9.75 -13.91
N LEU A 171 0.94 -10.43 -14.24
CA LEU A 171 1.01 -11.66 -15.03
C LEU A 171 1.49 -11.33 -16.43
N ASP A 172 2.33 -12.20 -16.97
CA ASP A 172 2.78 -12.18 -18.36
C ASP A 172 2.13 -13.32 -19.16
N ILE A 173 2.30 -13.31 -20.48
CA ILE A 173 1.75 -14.35 -21.37
C ILE A 173 2.32 -15.73 -20.99
N GLY A 174 3.60 -15.81 -20.63
CA GLY A 174 4.28 -17.05 -20.24
C GLY A 174 3.60 -17.76 -19.07
N ASP A 175 3.05 -17.00 -18.11
CA ASP A 175 2.37 -17.55 -16.93
C ASP A 175 1.12 -18.35 -17.30
N ILE A 176 0.48 -18.03 -18.43
CA ILE A 176 -0.82 -18.58 -18.83
C ILE A 176 -0.82 -19.26 -20.21
N ASN A 177 0.30 -19.26 -20.93
CA ASN A 177 0.39 -19.65 -22.34
C ASN A 177 -0.12 -21.07 -22.58
N ALA A 178 0.24 -22.01 -21.71
CA ALA A 178 -0.23 -23.39 -21.81
C ALA A 178 -1.75 -23.50 -21.61
N GLY A 179 -2.33 -22.69 -20.72
CA GLY A 179 -3.77 -22.67 -20.46
C GLY A 179 -4.57 -22.09 -21.62
N ILE A 180 -4.10 -20.99 -22.22
CA ILE A 180 -4.82 -20.37 -23.34
C ILE A 180 -4.82 -21.24 -24.60
N ASN A 181 -3.73 -21.98 -24.86
CA ASN A 181 -3.56 -22.80 -26.07
C ASN A 181 -4.01 -24.26 -25.92
N GLY A 182 -3.99 -24.82 -24.70
CA GLY A 182 -4.22 -26.24 -24.46
C GLY A 182 -5.68 -26.71 -24.49
N GLY A 183 -6.64 -25.81 -24.75
CA GLY A 183 -8.07 -26.15 -24.76
C GLY A 183 -8.62 -26.60 -23.40
N THR A 184 -7.86 -26.43 -22.31
CA THR A 184 -8.28 -26.85 -20.97
C THR A 184 -9.41 -25.97 -20.44
N GLU A 185 -10.25 -26.54 -19.58
CA GLU A 185 -11.30 -25.78 -18.90
C GLU A 185 -10.80 -25.07 -17.64
N TYR A 186 -9.73 -25.58 -17.04
CA TYR A 186 -9.11 -25.00 -15.86
C TYR A 186 -7.62 -24.87 -16.11
N TYR A 187 -7.00 -23.86 -15.49
CA TYR A 187 -5.57 -23.69 -15.59
C TYR A 187 -4.98 -23.23 -14.26
N TYR A 188 -3.90 -23.90 -13.86
CA TYR A 188 -3.19 -23.61 -12.63
C TYR A 188 -2.13 -22.55 -12.88
N ILE A 189 -2.11 -21.52 -12.03
CA ILE A 189 -1.13 -20.44 -12.07
C ILE A 189 -0.31 -20.46 -10.80
N GLU A 190 1.00 -20.39 -10.96
CA GLU A 190 1.95 -20.18 -9.88
C GLU A 190 2.70 -18.87 -10.13
N GLN A 191 2.65 -17.94 -9.19
CA GLN A 191 3.36 -16.66 -9.31
C GLN A 191 3.91 -16.16 -7.97
N LEU A 192 4.91 -15.28 -8.03
CA LEU A 192 5.41 -14.57 -6.86
C LEU A 192 4.60 -13.29 -6.66
N THR A 193 3.95 -13.17 -5.50
CA THR A 193 3.18 -11.95 -5.16
C THR A 193 4.09 -10.74 -5.02
N GLN A 194 3.71 -9.61 -5.60
CA GLN A 194 4.51 -8.40 -5.62
C GLN A 194 4.76 -7.83 -4.22
N LYS A 195 3.75 -7.93 -3.34
CA LYS A 195 3.81 -7.28 -2.03
C LYS A 195 4.66 -8.04 -1.00
N THR A 196 4.55 -9.36 -0.98
CA THR A 196 5.16 -10.20 0.06
C THR A 196 6.26 -11.10 -0.47
N ASN A 197 6.49 -11.12 -1.79
CA ASN A 197 7.40 -12.04 -2.48
C ASN A 197 7.17 -13.50 -2.10
N SER A 198 5.92 -13.83 -1.75
CA SER A 198 5.49 -15.19 -1.43
C SER A 198 4.86 -15.83 -2.65
N ARG A 199 5.11 -17.11 -2.84
CA ARG A 199 4.51 -17.92 -3.91
C ARG A 199 3.01 -18.05 -3.67
N ALA A 200 2.21 -17.58 -4.63
CA ALA A 200 0.78 -17.81 -4.70
C ALA A 200 0.50 -18.89 -5.74
N GLN A 201 -0.35 -19.83 -5.37
CA GLN A 201 -0.78 -20.94 -6.19
C GLN A 201 -2.29 -20.86 -6.31
N THR A 202 -2.80 -20.77 -7.54
CA THR A 202 -4.21 -20.50 -7.79
C THR A 202 -4.69 -21.12 -9.08
N ILE A 203 -6.00 -21.07 -9.33
CA ILE A 203 -6.66 -21.69 -10.47
C ILE A 203 -7.51 -20.64 -11.18
N LEU A 204 -7.49 -20.65 -12.50
CA LEU A 204 -8.49 -19.99 -13.33
C LEU A 204 -9.51 -20.99 -13.82
N GLY A 205 -10.80 -20.65 -13.67
CA GLY A 205 -11.90 -21.41 -14.22
C GLY A 205 -12.13 -21.12 -15.69
N PHE A 206 -13.05 -21.89 -16.27
CA PHE A 206 -13.39 -21.85 -17.68
C PHE A 206 -13.75 -20.46 -18.20
N GLU A 207 -14.58 -19.72 -17.45
CA GLU A 207 -15.02 -18.38 -17.84
C GLU A 207 -13.86 -17.38 -17.86
N ALA A 208 -13.03 -17.37 -16.83
CA ALA A 208 -11.86 -16.48 -16.77
C ALA A 208 -10.88 -16.81 -17.88
N LEU A 209 -10.59 -18.10 -18.09
CA LEU A 209 -9.65 -18.53 -19.11
C LEU A 209 -10.13 -18.18 -20.52
N ASN A 210 -11.43 -18.34 -20.80
CA ASN A 210 -12.00 -17.91 -22.08
C ASN A 210 -11.97 -16.40 -22.28
N ALA A 211 -12.29 -15.62 -21.24
CA ALA A 211 -12.19 -14.16 -21.33
C ALA A 211 -10.75 -13.70 -21.60
N VAL A 212 -9.75 -14.37 -20.99
CA VAL A 212 -8.35 -14.13 -21.30
C VAL A 212 -8.02 -14.50 -22.75
N ARG A 213 -8.47 -15.68 -23.23
CA ARG A 213 -8.28 -16.08 -24.65
C ARG A 213 -8.84 -15.04 -25.62
N ASP A 214 -10.06 -14.55 -25.37
CA ASP A 214 -10.70 -13.55 -26.21
C ASP A 214 -9.92 -12.24 -26.21
N TYR A 215 -9.44 -11.81 -25.05
CA TYR A 215 -8.61 -10.61 -24.93
C TYR A 215 -7.25 -10.76 -25.64
N VAL A 216 -6.58 -11.91 -25.49
CA VAL A 216 -5.32 -12.22 -26.19
C VAL A 216 -5.53 -12.23 -27.70
N ARG A 217 -6.59 -12.87 -28.20
CA ARG A 217 -6.94 -12.86 -29.64
C ARG A 217 -7.19 -11.46 -30.16
N PHE A 218 -7.87 -10.62 -29.38
CA PHE A 218 -8.09 -9.22 -29.72
C PHE A 218 -6.79 -8.41 -29.81
N ARG A 219 -5.81 -8.67 -28.94
CA ARG A 219 -4.48 -8.05 -29.02
C ARG A 219 -3.74 -8.48 -30.29
N VAL A 220 -3.71 -9.77 -30.57
CA VAL A 220 -3.08 -10.33 -31.78
C VAL A 220 -3.76 -9.80 -33.05
N SER A 221 -5.09 -9.69 -33.07
CA SER A 221 -5.82 -9.16 -34.24
C SER A 221 -5.56 -7.68 -34.50
N ARG A 222 -5.01 -6.95 -33.52
CA ARG A 222 -4.51 -5.57 -33.68
C ARG A 222 -3.04 -5.50 -34.11
N GLY A 223 -2.42 -6.65 -34.43
CA GLY A 223 -1.04 -6.73 -34.89
C GLY A 223 -0.01 -6.80 -33.76
N GLU A 224 -0.43 -7.00 -32.51
CA GLU A 224 0.50 -7.17 -31.40
C GLU A 224 1.16 -8.55 -31.45
N VAL A 225 2.50 -8.58 -31.32
CA VAL A 225 3.28 -9.81 -31.24
C VAL A 225 3.54 -10.14 -29.77
N LEU A 226 2.85 -11.16 -29.27
CA LEU A 226 2.90 -11.55 -27.86
C LEU A 226 3.98 -12.61 -27.63
N LYS A 227 4.96 -12.28 -26.78
CA LYS A 227 6.01 -13.19 -26.30
C LYS A 227 5.73 -13.59 -24.84
N GLU A 228 6.47 -14.56 -24.32
CA GLU A 228 6.27 -15.05 -22.94
C GLU A 228 6.42 -13.96 -21.86
N ASP A 229 7.34 -13.01 -22.06
CA ASP A 229 7.60 -11.87 -21.19
C ASP A 229 6.69 -10.65 -21.47
N THR A 230 5.73 -10.80 -22.38
CA THR A 230 4.79 -9.72 -22.67
C THR A 230 3.73 -9.64 -21.58
N PRO A 231 3.45 -8.47 -20.99
CA PRO A 231 2.41 -8.31 -19.99
C PRO A 231 1.08 -8.86 -20.47
N LEU A 232 0.43 -9.70 -19.65
CA LEU A 232 -0.85 -10.30 -19.98
C LEU A 232 -1.92 -9.23 -20.11
N PHE A 233 -1.94 -8.23 -19.21
CA PHE A 233 -2.90 -7.13 -19.19
C PHE A 233 -2.21 -5.78 -19.37
N VAL A 234 -2.68 -4.96 -20.32
CA VAL A 234 -2.09 -3.65 -20.64
C VAL A 234 -3.19 -2.59 -20.53
N VAL A 235 -3.02 -1.65 -19.60
CA VAL A 235 -3.98 -0.55 -19.37
C VAL A 235 -3.47 0.72 -20.07
N GLY A 236 -3.90 0.97 -21.32
CA GLY A 236 -3.51 2.16 -22.09
C GLY A 236 -3.59 1.98 -23.60
N ARG A 237 -3.58 3.07 -24.38
CA ARG A 237 -3.55 3.01 -25.86
C ARG A 237 -2.24 2.36 -26.29
N VAL A 238 -2.33 1.23 -26.97
CA VAL A 238 -1.22 0.62 -27.70
C VAL A 238 -0.72 1.66 -28.70
N VAL A 239 0.46 2.26 -28.45
CA VAL A 239 1.19 2.98 -29.48
C VAL A 239 1.77 1.91 -30.39
N THR A 240 1.08 1.65 -31.50
CA THR A 240 1.67 0.90 -32.60
C THR A 240 2.82 1.74 -33.16
N GLU A 241 4.06 1.42 -32.79
CA GLU A 241 5.19 1.73 -33.67
C GLU A 241 4.99 0.90 -34.93
N VAL A 242 4.30 1.48 -35.91
CA VAL A 242 4.35 1.00 -37.28
C VAL A 242 5.78 1.28 -37.74
N LYS A 243 6.63 0.25 -37.75
CA LYS A 243 7.88 0.32 -38.50
C LYS A 243 7.51 0.53 -39.97
N SER A 244 7.68 1.77 -40.44
CA SER A 244 7.68 2.07 -41.86
C SER A 244 8.89 1.38 -42.47
N ASN A 245 8.65 0.47 -43.42
CA ASN A 245 9.66 -0.03 -44.35
C ASN A 245 10.17 1.10 -45.24
#